data_AF-A0A1E5IXN9-F1
#
_entry.id   AF-A0A1E5IXN9-F1
#
_cell.length_a   1.000
_cell.length_b   1.000
_cell.length_c   1.000
_cell.angle_alpha   90.00
_cell.angle_beta   90.00
_cell.angle_gamma   90.00
#
_symmetry.space_group_name_H-M   'P 1'
#
loop_
_entity.id
_entity.type
_entity.pdbx_description
1 polymer ?
#
loop_
_entity_poly.entity_id
_entity_poly.type
_entity_poly.pdbx_seq_one_letter_code
_entity_poly.pdbx_strand_id
1 'polypeptide(L)'
;MTAEIKIHTFPFTKYGIIDGEVTSVSNDATVDEQRGLIYGMRLKMKQSTIMVEGKEIKLMPGMAVTAEVQTGKRRIIEFFMAPLLRYRQESIRER
;
A
#
# COMPACT_ATOMS: atom_id res chain seq x y z
N MET A 1 8.03 -0.23 -2.97
CA MET A 1 7.03 -0.45 -1.88
C MET A 1 6.09 -1.55 -2.35
N THR A 2 5.87 -2.59 -1.54
CA THR A 2 5.00 -3.72 -1.90
C THR A 2 3.54 -3.37 -1.70
N ALA A 3 2.68 -3.93 -2.55
CA ALA A 3 1.25 -3.74 -2.48
C ALA A 3 0.50 -5.04 -2.80
N GLU A 4 -0.69 -5.18 -2.24
CA GLU A 4 -1.61 -6.28 -2.52
C GLU A 4 -2.83 -5.71 -3.24
N ILE A 5 -3.16 -6.25 -4.41
CA ILE A 5 -4.22 -5.75 -5.28
C ILE A 5 -5.38 -6.76 -5.28
N LYS A 6 -6.51 -6.33 -4.72
CA LYS A 6 -7.76 -7.10 -4.63
C LYS A 6 -8.67 -6.70 -5.78
N ILE A 7 -9.05 -7.65 -6.62
CA ILE A 7 -9.96 -7.43 -7.75
C ILE A 7 -11.40 -7.60 -7.28
N HIS A 8 -12.27 -6.61 -7.47
CA HIS A 8 -13.65 -6.69 -6.95
C HIS A 8 -14.50 -7.70 -7.71
N THR A 9 -14.24 -7.87 -9.00
CA THR A 9 -14.93 -8.84 -9.87
C THR A 9 -14.75 -10.29 -9.41
N PHE A 10 -13.66 -10.59 -8.69
CA PHE A 10 -13.33 -11.94 -8.21
C PHE A 10 -13.03 -11.90 -6.71
N PRO A 11 -13.89 -12.48 -5.85
CA PRO A 11 -13.66 -12.51 -4.41
C PRO A 11 -12.25 -12.97 -4.04
N PHE A 12 -11.46 -12.04 -3.49
CA PHE A 12 -10.05 -12.27 -3.19
C PHE A 12 -9.84 -13.36 -2.11
N THR A 13 -10.83 -13.60 -1.26
CA THR A 13 -10.83 -14.68 -0.27
C THR A 13 -10.86 -16.07 -0.91
N LYS A 14 -11.37 -16.19 -2.15
CA LYS A 14 -11.46 -17.44 -2.90
C LYS A 14 -10.38 -17.55 -3.97
N TYR A 15 -10.14 -16.49 -4.73
CA TYR A 15 -9.25 -16.52 -5.90
C TYR A 15 -7.88 -15.88 -5.65
N GLY A 16 -7.67 -15.35 -4.44
CA GLY A 16 -6.42 -14.73 -4.04
C GLY A 16 -6.31 -13.25 -4.44
N ILE A 17 -5.10 -12.75 -4.26
CA ILE A 17 -4.71 -11.36 -4.52
C ILE A 17 -3.64 -11.32 -5.60
N ILE A 18 -3.45 -10.14 -6.18
CA ILE A 18 -2.35 -9.89 -7.10
C ILE A 18 -1.31 -9.04 -6.40
N ASP A 19 -0.10 -9.56 -6.32
CA ASP A 19 1.03 -8.77 -5.88
C ASP A 19 1.26 -7.60 -6.83
N GLY A 20 1.50 -6.44 -6.23
CA GLY A 20 1.87 -5.22 -6.92
C GLY A 20 3.08 -4.55 -6.29
N GLU A 21 3.68 -3.66 -7.06
CA GLU A 21 4.72 -2.76 -6.58
C GLU A 21 4.39 -1.33 -6.98
N VAL A 22 4.56 -0.39 -6.04
CA VAL A 22 4.42 1.03 -6.33
C VAL A 22 5.59 1.47 -7.20
N THR A 23 5.30 1.97 -8.40
CA THR A 23 6.31 2.47 -9.35
C THR A 23 6.51 3.97 -9.25
N SER A 24 5.46 4.73 -8.91
CA SER A 24 5.57 6.16 -8.71
C SER A 24 4.50 6.68 -7.75
N VAL A 25 4.83 7.76 -7.05
CA VAL A 25 3.89 8.59 -6.29
C VAL A 25 3.99 9.99 -6.89
N SER A 26 2.86 10.60 -7.22
CA SER A 26 2.82 11.97 -7.73
C SER A 26 3.33 12.93 -6.66
N ASN A 27 4.13 13.91 -7.06
CA ASN A 27 4.59 14.97 -6.16
C ASN A 27 3.50 16.02 -5.89
N ASP A 28 2.48 16.07 -6.76
CA ASP A 28 1.37 17.01 -6.67
C ASP A 28 0.13 16.35 -6.08
N ALA A 29 -0.54 17.08 -5.18
CA ALA A 29 -1.81 16.67 -4.61
C ALA A 29 -2.99 17.15 -5.48
N THR A 30 -4.01 16.32 -5.58
CA THR A 30 -5.33 16.70 -6.12
C THR A 30 -6.32 16.88 -4.98
N VAL A 31 -7.22 17.85 -5.10
CA VAL A 31 -8.27 18.07 -4.11
C VAL A 31 -9.42 17.09 -4.37
N ASP A 32 -9.73 16.27 -3.37
CA ASP A 32 -10.92 15.43 -3.32
C ASP A 32 -11.90 16.03 -2.30
N GLU A 33 -13.16 16.22 -2.71
CA GLU A 33 -14.18 16.89 -1.87
C GLU A 33 -14.46 16.15 -0.56
N GLN A 34 -14.25 14.83 -0.51
CA GLN A 34 -14.53 14.00 0.67
C GLN A 34 -13.27 13.71 1.49
N ARG A 35 -12.11 13.57 0.83
CA ARG A 35 -10.87 13.06 1.45
C ARG A 35 -9.80 14.15 1.63
N GLY A 36 -10.03 15.36 1.12
CA GLY A 36 -9.06 16.44 1.14
C GLY A 36 -7.96 16.24 0.11
N LEU A 37 -6.71 16.56 0.47
CA LEU A 37 -5.57 16.44 -0.45
C LEU A 37 -5.17 14.98 -0.63
N ILE A 38 -5.25 14.49 -1.87
CA ILE A 38 -4.86 13.12 -2.25
C ILE A 38 -3.68 13.15 -3.21
N TYR A 39 -2.75 12.20 -3.04
CA TYR A 39 -1.61 12.01 -3.93
C TYR A 39 -1.84 10.77 -4.79
N GLY A 40 -1.73 10.94 -6.11
CA GLY A 40 -1.86 9.83 -7.05
C GLY A 40 -0.71 8.84 -6.90
N MET A 41 -1.02 7.54 -6.92
CA MET A 41 -0.01 6.48 -6.90
C MET A 41 -0.17 5.61 -8.14
N ARG A 42 0.94 5.23 -8.77
CA ARG A 42 0.96 4.24 -9.83
C ARG A 42 1.56 2.95 -9.31
N LEU A 43 0.85 1.85 -9.56
CA LEU A 43 1.27 0.51 -9.19
C LEU A 43 1.44 -0.34 -10.44
N LYS A 44 2.45 -1.20 -10.43
CA LYS A 44 2.66 -2.26 -11.42
C LYS A 44 2.22 -3.59 -10.82
N MET A 45 1.27 -4.24 -11.46
CA MET A 45 0.87 -5.60 -11.11
C MET A 45 1.98 -6.57 -11.55
N LYS A 46 2.31 -7.56 -10.72
CA LYS A 46 3.27 -8.62 -11.09
C LYS A 46 2.70 -9.57 -12.15
N GLN A 47 1.39 -9.73 -12.19
CA GLN A 47 0.67 -10.55 -13.15
C GLN A 47 -0.61 -9.85 -13.61
N SER A 48 -1.02 -10.14 -14.84
CA SER A 48 -2.26 -9.62 -15.45
C SER A 48 -3.33 -10.70 -15.58
N THR A 49 -3.15 -11.83 -14.92
CA THR A 49 -4.08 -12.98 -14.94
C THR A 49 -4.41 -13.44 -13.52
N ILE A 50 -5.56 -14.09 -13.38
CA ILE A 50 -6.01 -14.73 -12.14
C ILE A 50 -6.64 -16.08 -12.47
N MET A 51 -6.44 -17.06 -11.59
CA MET A 51 -7.02 -18.40 -11.73
C MET A 51 -8.42 -18.43 -11.13
N VAL A 52 -9.43 -18.66 -11.96
CA VAL A 52 -10.84 -18.72 -11.56
C VAL A 52 -11.41 -20.04 -12.06
N GLU A 53 -11.86 -20.90 -11.14
CA GLU A 53 -12.46 -22.21 -11.47
C GLU A 53 -11.55 -23.05 -12.40
N GLY A 54 -10.23 -23.02 -12.15
CA GLY A 54 -9.24 -23.75 -12.95
C GLY A 54 -8.92 -23.13 -14.32
N LYS A 55 -9.51 -21.97 -14.65
CA LYS A 55 -9.22 -21.23 -15.89
C LYS A 55 -8.41 -19.98 -15.60
N GLU A 56 -7.43 -19.72 -16.46
CA GLU A 56 -6.69 -18.47 -16.42
C GLU A 56 -7.51 -17.35 -17.08
N ILE A 57 -7.89 -16.35 -16.29
CA ILE A 57 -8.67 -15.19 -16.75
C ILE A 57 -7.75 -13.98 -16.81
N LYS A 58 -7.75 -13.29 -17.96
CA LYS A 58 -7.02 -12.03 -18.14
C LYS A 58 -7.77 -10.88 -17.48
N LEU A 59 -7.02 -10.06 -16.74
CA LEU A 59 -7.52 -8.80 -16.23
C LEU A 59 -7.57 -7.75 -17.35
N MET A 60 -8.69 -7.03 -17.39
CA MET A 60 -8.99 -5.98 -18.34
C MET A 60 -9.01 -4.61 -17.63
N PRO A 61 -8.62 -3.54 -18.34
CA PRO A 61 -8.80 -2.17 -17.85
C PRO A 61 -10.26 -1.87 -17.49
N GLY A 62 -10.46 -0.99 -16.51
CA GLY A 62 -11.79 -0.60 -16.04
C GLY A 62 -12.36 -1.49 -14.93
N MET A 63 -11.71 -2.59 -14.58
CA MET A 63 -12.09 -3.36 -13.39
C MET A 63 -11.81 -2.57 -12.10
N ALA A 64 -12.78 -2.59 -11.19
CA ALA A 64 -12.63 -2.01 -9.86
C ALA A 64 -11.66 -2.86 -9.02
N VAL A 65 -10.70 -2.18 -8.39
CA VAL A 65 -9.67 -2.81 -7.56
C VAL A 65 -9.46 -2.01 -6.28
N THR A 66 -9.05 -2.70 -5.23
CA THR A 66 -8.50 -2.07 -4.03
C THR A 66 -7.04 -2.47 -3.91
N ALA A 67 -6.13 -1.50 -3.85
CA ALA A 67 -4.72 -1.74 -3.60
C ALA A 67 -4.37 -1.38 -2.16
N GLU A 68 -3.82 -2.33 -1.42
CA GLU A 68 -3.30 -2.14 -0.07
C GLU A 68 -1.78 -2.02 -0.14
N VAL A 69 -1.24 -0.84 0.15
CA VAL A 69 0.19 -0.55 0.04
C VAL A 69 0.85 -0.62 1.41
N GLN A 70 1.93 -1.39 1.51
CA GLN A 70 2.77 -1.43 2.71
C GLN A 70 3.78 -0.26 2.65
N THR A 71 3.53 0.78 3.45
CA THR A 71 4.35 2.01 3.49
C THR A 71 5.55 1.95 4.44
N GLY A 72 5.61 0.95 5.32
CA GLY A 72 6.72 0.77 6.25
C GLY A 72 6.62 -0.54 7.02
N LYS A 73 7.72 -0.91 7.69
CA LYS A 73 7.79 -2.04 8.62
C LYS A 73 8.18 -1.48 9.98
N ARG A 74 7.25 -1.45 10.93
CA ARG A 74 7.52 -0.96 12.29
C ARG A 74 7.83 -2.14 13.19
N ARG A 75 9.03 -2.21 13.75
CA ARG A 75 9.38 -3.30 14.68
C ARG A 75 8.78 -3.00 16.05
N ILE A 76 8.27 -4.03 16.74
CA ILE A 76 7.69 -3.90 18.09
C ILE A 76 8.70 -3.26 19.06
N ILE A 77 9.99 -3.60 18.96
CA ILE A 77 11.05 -3.03 19.80
C ILE A 77 11.15 -1.49 19.69
N GLU A 78 10.79 -0.90 18.55
CA GLU A 78 10.80 0.55 18.37
C GLU A 78 9.78 1.25 19.28
N PHE A 79 8.68 0.60 19.67
CA PHE A 79 7.73 1.15 20.66
C PHE A 79 8.35 1.24 22.05
N PHE A 80 9.14 0.23 22.43
CA PHE A 80 9.81 0.19 23.74
C PHE A 80 11.01 1.14 23.81
N MET A 81 11.71 1.36 22.70
CA MET A 81 12.88 2.24 22.63
C MET A 81 12.52 3.72 22.37
N ALA A 82 11.32 4.01 21.87
CA ALA A 82 10.86 5.38 21.60
C ALA A 82 10.93 6.35 22.81
N PRO A 83 10.70 5.93 24.07
CA PRO A 83 10.93 6.79 25.24
C PRO A 83 12.42 7.09 25.44
N LEU A 84 13.30 6.10 25.32
CA LEU A 84 14.75 6.26 25.57
C LEU A 84 15.42 7.19 24.56
N LEU A 85 14.99 7.13 23.30
CA LEU A 85 15.47 8.04 22.25
C LEU A 85 15.05 9.49 22.50
N ARG A 86 13.84 9.73 23.03
CA ARG A 86 13.37 11.07 23.42
C ARG A 86 14.19 11.68 24.55
N TYR A 87 14.44 10.91 25.61
CA TYR A 87 15.27 11.37 26.74
C TYR A 87 16.70 11.74 26.34
N ARG A 88 17.30 11.02 25.38
CA ARG A 88 18.65 11.32 24.86
C ARG A 88 18.70 12.65 24.09
N GLN A 89 17.65 12.98 23.34
CA GLN A 89 17.58 14.24 22.58
C GLN A 89 17.29 15.45 23.47
N GLU A 90 16.48 15.30 24.51
CA GLU A 90 16.20 16.36 25.48
C GLU A 90 17.42 16.66 26.37
N SER A 91 18.18 15.64 26.78
CA SER A 91 19.36 15.82 27.65
C SER A 91 20.55 16.52 26.98
N ILE A 92 20.59 16.58 25.64
CA ILE A 92 21.67 17.26 24.88
C ILE A 92 21.32 18.72 24.56
N ARG A 93 20.06 19.12 24.72
CA ARG A 93 19.58 20.44 24.30
C ARG A 93 19.42 21.44 25.44
N GLU A 94 19.84 21.07 26.65
CA GLU A 94 19.79 21.92 27.83
C GLU A 94 21.21 22.17 28.38
N ARG A 95 21.94 23.06 27.69
CA ARG A 95 22.88 24.05 28.25
C ARG A 95 23.02 25.21 27.26
#